data_AF-A0A537QM77-F1
#
_entry.id   AF-A0A537QM77-F1
#
_cell.length_a   1.000
_cell.length_b   1.000
_cell.length_c   1.000
_cell.angle_alpha   90.00
_cell.angle_beta   90.00
_cell.angle_gamma   90.00
#
_symmetry.space_group_name_H-M   'P 1'
#
loop_
_entity.id
_entity.type
_entity.pdbx_description
1 polymer ?
#
loop_
_entity_poly.entity_id
_entity_poly.type
_entity_poly.pdbx_seq_one_letter_code
_entity_poly.pdbx_strand_id
1 'polypeptide(L)' 'MVWRGSTIDPMTDSAASAVLHAFEEARDAGLPSVDCYRAGVDAWRRTHPDQSAEYAAKQAVSVILAVKVSLRVEE' A
#
# COMPACT_ATOMS: atom_id res chain seq x y z
N MET A 1 16.30 -22.37 -14.51
CA MET A 1 15.88 -20.97 -14.23
C MET A 1 15.19 -20.95 -12.89
N VAL A 2 15.90 -20.51 -11.85
CA VAL A 2 15.33 -20.39 -10.50
C VAL A 2 14.61 -19.05 -10.47
N TRP A 3 13.28 -19.06 -10.63
CA TRP A 3 12.46 -17.90 -10.36
C TRP A 3 12.52 -17.66 -8.85
N ARG A 4 13.55 -16.94 -8.38
CA ARG A 4 13.43 -16.24 -7.11
C ARG A 4 12.33 -15.22 -7.35
N GLY A 5 11.14 -15.50 -6.83
CA GLY A 5 10.13 -14.46 -6.67
C GLY A 5 10.77 -13.38 -5.81
N SER A 6 11.34 -12.37 -6.47
CA SER A 6 11.63 -11.09 -5.85
C SER A 6 10.28 -10.50 -5.52
N THR A 7 9.69 -10.96 -4.41
CA THR A 7 8.63 -10.23 -3.73
C THR A 7 9.25 -8.87 -3.46
N ILE A 8 8.90 -7.90 -4.30
CA ILE A 8 9.28 -6.50 -4.10
C ILE A 8 8.90 -6.21 -2.66
N ASP A 9 9.88 -5.80 -1.85
CA ASP A 9 9.57 -5.36 -0.50
C ASP A 9 8.75 -4.07 -0.65
N PRO A 10 7.46 -4.09 -0.30
CA PRO A 10 6.58 -3.01 -0.66
C PRO A 10 6.84 -1.75 0.15
N MET A 11 7.59 -1.83 1.26
CA MET A 11 8.01 -0.68 2.05
C MET A 11 9.21 0.05 1.43
N THR A 12 10.04 -0.65 0.66
CA THR A 12 11.15 -0.05 -0.11
C THR A 12 10.72 0.46 -1.49
N ASP A 13 9.49 0.17 -1.91
CA ASP A 13 8.98 0.57 -3.22
C ASP A 13 8.66 2.07 -3.25
N SER A 14 8.96 2.73 -4.38
CA SER A 14 8.63 4.15 -4.60
C SER A 14 7.14 4.47 -4.47
N ALA A 15 6.27 3.47 -4.69
CA ALA A 15 4.82 3.60 -4.52
C ALA A 15 4.41 3.70 -3.04
N ALA A 16 5.24 3.24 -2.09
CA ALA A 16 4.88 3.17 -0.67
C ALA A 16 4.44 4.53 -0.12
N SER A 17 5.22 5.58 -0.37
CA SER A 17 4.89 6.95 0.06
C SER A 17 3.60 7.46 -0.58
N ALA A 18 3.36 7.15 -1.86
CA ALA A 18 2.14 7.55 -2.56
C ALA A 18 0.90 6.83 -2.02
N VAL A 19 1.03 5.54 -1.67
CA VAL A 19 -0.03 4.76 -1.03
C VAL A 19 -0.41 5.34 0.34
N LEU A 20 0.59 5.66 1.16
CA LEU A 20 0.36 6.22 2.48
C LEU A 20 -0.29 7.59 2.39
N HIS A 21 0.23 8.48 1.54
CA HIS A 21 -0.36 9.80 1.32
C HIS A 21 -1.83 9.70 0.89
N ALA A 22 -2.15 8.83 -0.08
CA ALA A 22 -3.52 8.65 -0.54
C ALA A 22 -4.44 8.05 0.54
N PHE A 23 -3.93 7.14 1.37
CA PHE A 23 -4.66 6.59 2.50
C PHE A 23 -4.94 7.63 3.59
N GLU A 24 -3.94 8.46 3.90
CA GLU A 24 -4.04 9.54 4.89
C GLU A 24 -4.99 10.64 4.42
N GLU A 25 -4.90 11.10 3.17
CA GLU A 25 -5.84 12.09 2.63
C GLU A 25 -7.28 11.58 2.65
N ALA A 26 -7.51 10.32 2.29
CA ALA A 26 -8.84 9.72 2.35
C ALA A 26 -9.36 9.64 3.79
N ARG A 27 -8.47 9.37 4.75
CA ARG A 27 -8.80 9.35 6.17
C ARG A 27 -9.10 10.74 6.72
N ASP A 28 -8.31 11.75 6.35
CA ASP A 28 -8.52 13.16 6.72
C ASP A 28 -9.83 13.70 6.12
N ALA A 29 -10.17 13.28 4.92
CA ALA A 29 -11.47 13.57 4.29
C ALA A 29 -12.67 12.88 5.00
N GLY A 30 -12.43 12.07 6.03
CA GLY A 30 -13.47 11.37 6.79
C GLY A 30 -14.15 10.26 5.99
N LEU A 31 -13.49 9.73 4.96
CA LEU A 31 -14.06 8.65 4.14
C LEU A 31 -14.15 7.34 4.94
N PRO A 32 -15.03 6.41 4.51
CA PRO A 32 -15.08 5.08 5.09
C PRO A 32 -13.74 4.38 4.96
N SER A 33 -13.39 3.52 5.93
CA SER A 33 -12.14 2.75 5.90
C SER A 33 -11.91 1.99 4.59
N VAL A 34 -12.98 1.48 3.97
CA VAL A 34 -12.91 0.78 2.67
C VAL A 34 -12.41 1.70 1.57
N ASP A 35 -12.89 2.95 1.52
CA ASP A 35 -12.47 3.94 0.55
C ASP A 35 -11.04 4.45 0.83
N CYS A 36 -10.62 4.53 2.10
CA CYS A 36 -9.22 4.82 2.43
C CYS A 36 -8.27 3.74 1.88
N TYR A 37 -8.59 2.46 2.08
CA TYR A 37 -7.78 1.37 1.51
C TYR A 37 -7.82 1.41 -0.01
N ARG A 38 -8.98 1.67 -0.61
CA ARG A 38 -9.11 1.78 -2.07
C ARG A 38 -8.25 2.89 -2.66
N ALA A 39 -8.19 4.06 -2.01
CA ALA A 39 -7.31 5.16 -2.41
C ALA A 39 -5.84 4.75 -2.43
N GLY A 40 -5.38 4.00 -1.42
CA GLY A 40 -4.04 3.42 -1.38
C GLY A 40 -3.79 2.41 -2.51
N VAL A 41 -4.76 1.53 -2.80
CA VAL A 41 -4.64 0.56 -3.91
C VAL A 41 -4.56 1.26 -5.27
N ASP A 42 -5.39 2.28 -5.50
CA ASP A 42 -5.36 3.08 -6.73
C ASP A 42 -4.01 3.80 -6.91
N ALA A 43 -3.44 4.34 -5.83
CA ALA A 43 -2.10 4.95 -5.85
C ALA A 43 -1.00 3.93 -6.21
N TRP A 44 -1.06 2.71 -5.66
CA TRP A 44 -0.13 1.63 -6.02
C TRP A 44 -0.24 1.23 -7.49
N ARG A 45 -1.48 1.09 -8.00
CA ARG A 45 -1.74 0.70 -9.39
C ARG A 45 -1.27 1.72 -10.42
N ARG A 46 -1.21 3.01 -10.07
CA ARG A 46 -0.64 4.04 -10.97
C ARG A 46 0.85 3.85 -11.19
N THR A 47 1.56 3.36 -10.18
CA THR A 47 3.00 3.11 -10.24
C THR A 47 3.31 1.74 -10.85
N HIS A 48 2.42 0.77 -10.62
CA HIS A 48 2.56 -0.62 -11.10
C HIS A 48 1.35 -1.05 -11.95
N PRO A 49 1.18 -0.50 -13.16
CA PRO A 49 0.02 -0.82 -14.01
C PRO A 49 0.02 -2.27 -14.50
N ASP A 50 1.20 -2.90 -14.58
CA ASP A 50 1.37 -4.30 -14.99
C ASP A 50 0.98 -5.32 -13.91
N GLN A 51 0.73 -4.89 -12.67
CA GLN A 51 0.32 -5.80 -11.61
C GLN A 51 -1.18 -6.09 -11.64
N SER A 52 -1.54 -7.35 -11.42
CA SER A 52 -2.94 -7.74 -11.21
C SER A 52 -3.56 -6.98 -10.06
N ALA A 53 -4.84 -6.62 -10.17
CA ALA A 53 -5.56 -5.85 -9.15
C ALA A 53 -5.48 -6.48 -7.75
N GLU A 54 -5.56 -7.83 -7.67
CA GLU A 54 -5.42 -8.55 -6.41
C GLU A 54 -4.01 -8.40 -5.80
N TYR A 55 -2.97 -8.48 -6.63
CA TYR A 55 -1.58 -8.36 -6.18
C TYR A 55 -1.27 -6.93 -5.73
N ALA A 56 -1.68 -5.93 -6.50
CA ALA A 56 -1.58 -4.52 -6.12
C ALA A 56 -2.30 -4.22 -4.80
N ALA A 57 -3.49 -4.80 -4.60
CA ALA A 57 -4.23 -4.63 -3.36
C ALA A 57 -3.49 -5.23 -2.15
N LYS A 58 -2.94 -6.44 -2.30
CA LYS A 58 -2.13 -7.09 -1.25
C LYS A 58 -0.91 -6.24 -0.88
N GLN A 59 -0.22 -5.69 -1.87
CA GLN A 59 0.97 -4.86 -1.62
C GLN A 59 0.61 -3.55 -0.92
N ALA A 60 -0.38 -2.81 -1.41
CA ALA A 60 -0.80 -1.55 -0.78
C ALA A 60 -1.28 -1.76 0.67
N VAL A 61 -2.05 -2.82 0.93
CA VAL A 61 -2.50 -3.15 2.30
C VAL A 61 -1.30 -3.52 3.18
N SER A 62 -0.31 -4.25 2.65
CA SER A 62 0.92 -4.57 3.38
C SER A 62 1.68 -3.32 3.81
N VAL A 63 1.80 -2.29 2.95
CA VAL A 63 2.43 -1.00 3.30
C VAL A 63 1.66 -0.30 4.43
N ILE A 64 0.34 -0.16 4.28
CA ILE A 64 -0.50 0.54 5.25
C ILE A 64 -0.48 -0.16 6.61
N LEU A 65 -0.52 -1.50 6.64
CA LEU A 65 -0.45 -2.27 7.87
C LEU A 65 0.94 -2.24 8.51
N ALA A 66 2.01 -2.30 7.72
CA ALA A 66 3.37 -2.20 8.24
C ALA A 66 3.60 -0.88 8.98
N VAL A 67 3.16 0.25 8.43
CA VAL A 67 3.24 1.56 9.11
C VAL A 67 2.39 1.59 10.38
N LYS A 68 1.16 1.08 10.33
CA LYS A 68 0.28 1.01 11.52
C LYS A 68 0.84 0.11 12.62
N VAL A 69 1.54 -0.96 12.28
CA VAL A 69 2.19 -1.86 13.25
C VAL A 69 3.45 -1.20 13.81
N SER A 70 4.27 -0.55 12.99
CA SER A 70 5.43 0.22 13.47
C SER A 70 5.02 1.31 14.46
N LEU A 71 3.91 2.01 14.21
CA LEU A 71 3.35 3.00 15.13
C LEU A 71 2.84 2.41 16.46
N ARG A 72 2.62 1.10 16.56
CA ARG A 72 2.20 0.40 17.79
C ARG A 72 3.36 -0.19 18.59
N VAL A 73 4.56 -0.29 18.00
CA VAL A 73 5.73 -0.90 18.65
C VAL A 73 6.52 0.14 19.45
N GLU A 74 6.20 1.43 19.32
CA GLU A 74 6.64 2.49 20.22
C GLU A 74 5.69 2.60 21.43
N GLU A 75 5.69 1.59 22.31
CA GLU A 75 5.16 1.68 23.70
C GLU A 75 6.21 1.19 24.71
#